data_AF-A0AAD4H0N4-F1
#
_entry.id   AF-A0AAD4H0N4-F1
#
_cell.length_a   1.000
_cell.length_b   1.000
_cell.length_c   1.000
_cell.angle_alpha   90.00
_cell.angle_beta   90.00
_cell.angle_gamma   90.00
#
_symmetry.space_group_name_H-M   'P 1'
#
loop_
_entity.id
_entity.type
_entity.pdbx_description
1 polymer ?
#
loop_
_entity_poly.entity_id
_entity_poly.type
_entity_poly.pdbx_seq_one_letter_code
_entity_poly.pdbx_strand_id
1 'polypeptide(L)'
;MHDFWNVVRVIFKPAYDEEYIYLPFPSGTIPEYDPDIGLEDGVICFSREDLTEVFEPATADVLEVIWDQLQKQEQVGRACRAVFMLGEFGSCPYMLDRACQEFKEQVELVTAPPIPDLANVHGAVYTGLDSYPSSKR
;
A
#
# COMPACT_ATOMS: atom_id res chain seq x y z
N MET A 1 4.68 -2.59 23.16
CA MET A 1 4.34 -3.25 21.88
C MET A 1 3.45 -2.38 21.01
N HIS A 2 2.50 -1.62 21.58
CA HIS A 2 1.75 -0.58 20.83
C HIS A 2 2.65 0.55 20.30
N ASP A 3 3.70 0.94 21.02
CA ASP A 3 4.56 2.06 20.60
C ASP A 3 5.49 1.72 19.43
N PHE A 4 5.91 0.45 19.27
CA PHE A 4 6.78 0.04 18.15
C PHE A 4 6.08 0.21 16.80
N TRP A 5 4.79 -0.13 16.75
CA TRP A 5 4.00 -0.05 15.52
C TRP A 5 3.80 1.39 15.03
N ASN A 6 3.62 2.34 15.94
CA ASN A 6 3.39 3.73 15.56
C ASN A 6 4.68 4.50 15.27
N VAL A 7 5.81 4.08 15.87
CA VAL A 7 7.11 4.74 15.69
C VAL A 7 7.81 4.27 14.40
N VAL A 8 7.55 3.05 13.93
CA VAL A 8 8.20 2.49 12.72
C VAL A 8 7.35 2.69 11.46
N ARG A 9 6.03 2.82 11.58
CA ARG A 9 5.12 2.83 10.43
C ARG A 9 4.92 4.25 9.89
N VAL A 10 5.78 4.66 8.97
CA VAL A 10 5.53 5.84 8.12
C VAL A 10 4.62 5.42 6.98
N ILE A 11 3.42 5.98 6.94
CA ILE A 11 2.46 5.77 5.85
C ILE A 11 2.53 7.01 4.99
N PHE A 12 3.09 6.90 3.79
CA PHE A 12 3.16 8.00 2.85
C PHE A 12 1.75 8.55 2.58
N LYS A 13 1.56 9.82 2.93
CA LYS A 13 0.30 10.54 2.72
C LYS A 13 0.58 11.70 1.77
N PRO A 14 0.05 11.67 0.54
CA PRO A 14 0.36 12.70 -0.46
C PRO A 14 -0.20 14.10 -0.12
N ALA A 15 -0.87 14.28 1.02
CA ALA A 15 -1.45 15.55 1.45
C ALA A 15 -0.45 16.49 2.15
N TYR A 16 0.73 16.01 2.56
CA TYR A 16 1.76 16.81 3.21
C TYR A 16 2.91 17.08 2.25
N ASP A 17 3.51 18.27 2.34
CA ASP A 17 4.60 18.68 1.45
C ASP A 17 5.96 18.11 1.93
N GLU A 18 6.06 17.82 3.24
CA GLU A 18 7.25 17.26 3.89
C GLU A 18 6.84 16.13 4.85
N GLU A 19 7.65 15.09 4.93
CA GLU A 19 7.47 13.98 5.87
C GLU A 19 8.77 13.72 6.64
N TYR A 20 8.67 13.73 7.97
CA TYR A 20 9.81 13.56 8.87
C TYR A 20 9.87 12.11 9.34
N ILE A 21 10.98 11.43 9.04
CA ILE A 21 11.19 10.02 9.39
C ILE A 21 12.27 9.94 10.47
N TYR A 22 11.88 9.40 11.62
CA TYR A 22 12.84 9.00 12.65
C TYR A 22 13.53 7.73 12.21
N LEU A 23 14.85 7.79 12.11
CA LEU A 23 15.64 6.63 11.77
C LEU A 23 15.84 5.73 13.01
N PRO A 24 15.35 4.48 13.02
CA PRO A 24 15.51 3.60 14.17
C PRO A 24 16.89 2.95 14.14
N PHE A 25 17.95 3.68 14.53
CA PHE A 25 19.30 3.10 14.60
C PHE A 25 19.90 3.15 16.00
N PRO A 26 20.70 2.13 16.37
CA PRO A 26 21.52 2.19 17.57
C PRO A 26 22.53 3.34 17.42
N SER A 27 22.61 4.15 18.48
CA SER A 27 23.48 5.31 18.57
C SER A 27 24.93 4.98 18.16
N GLY A 28 25.50 5.73 17.21
CA GLY A 28 26.93 5.68 16.87
C GLY A 28 27.31 5.14 15.48
N THR A 29 26.35 4.71 14.65
CA THR A 29 26.64 4.18 13.30
C THR A 29 26.44 5.17 12.16
N ILE A 30 25.77 6.30 12.40
CA ILE A 30 25.44 7.34 11.40
C ILE A 30 25.73 8.70 12.05
N PRO A 31 26.25 9.70 11.31
CA PRO A 31 26.35 11.08 11.82
C PRO A 31 24.99 11.58 12.32
N GLU A 32 24.98 12.35 13.42
CA GLU A 32 23.75 12.95 13.97
C GLU A 32 23.24 14.13 13.12
N TYR A 33 24.09 14.64 12.22
CA TYR A 33 23.81 15.78 11.36
C TYR A 33 24.50 15.58 10.00
N ASP A 34 23.74 15.65 8.93
CA ASP A 34 24.23 15.68 7.55
C ASP A 34 23.26 16.51 6.69
N PRO A 35 23.59 17.78 6.39
CA PRO A 35 22.69 18.69 5.71
C PRO A 35 22.50 18.33 4.24
N ASP A 36 23.42 17.58 3.62
CA ASP A 36 23.33 17.20 2.22
C ASP A 36 22.19 16.19 1.96
N ILE A 37 21.80 15.45 3.00
CA ILE A 37 20.70 14.47 2.98
C ILE A 37 19.52 14.87 3.89
N GLY A 38 19.50 16.11 4.40
CA GLY A 38 18.44 16.59 5.28
C GLY A 38 18.36 15.90 6.65
N LEU A 39 19.49 15.41 7.16
CA LEU A 39 19.60 14.74 8.46
C LEU A 39 19.93 15.75 9.56
N GLU A 40 18.99 15.93 10.50
CA GLU A 40 19.16 16.79 11.68
C GLU A 40 18.70 16.03 12.95
N ASP A 41 19.55 15.96 13.97
CA ASP A 41 19.30 15.28 15.25
C ASP A 41 18.79 13.83 15.09
N GLY A 42 19.31 13.10 14.09
CA GLY A 42 18.88 11.72 13.81
C GLY A 42 17.53 11.59 13.09
N VAL A 43 16.95 12.70 12.64
CA VAL A 43 15.71 12.77 11.84
C VAL A 43 16.06 13.13 10.41
N ILE A 44 15.58 12.34 9.45
CA ILE A 44 15.65 12.73 8.03
C ILE A 44 14.33 13.37 7.64
N CYS A 45 14.41 14.54 7.02
CA CYS A 45 13.29 15.16 6.34
C CYS A 45 13.28 14.73 4.87
N PHE A 46 12.19 14.11 4.42
CA PHE A 46 11.97 13.84 3.01
C PHE A 46 10.92 14.80 2.45
N SER A 47 11.20 15.37 1.29
CA SER A 47 10.17 16.08 0.53
C SER A 47 9.20 15.08 -0.10
N ARG A 48 8.02 15.58 -0.51
CA ARG A 48 7.09 14.78 -1.30
C ARG A 48 7.76 14.24 -2.57
N GLU A 49 8.58 15.05 -3.23
CA GLU A 49 9.29 14.68 -4.45
C GLU A 49 10.24 13.50 -4.20
N ASP A 50 11.01 13.54 -3.11
CA ASP A 50 11.93 12.45 -2.73
C ASP A 50 11.17 11.14 -2.48
N LEU A 51 10.07 11.21 -1.71
CA LEU A 51 9.24 10.03 -1.44
C LEU A 51 8.58 9.51 -2.71
N THR A 52 8.14 10.40 -3.58
CA THR A 52 7.55 10.02 -4.87
C THR A 52 8.59 9.29 -5.72
N GLU A 53 9.81 9.83 -5.84
CA GLU A 53 10.89 9.21 -6.62
C GLU A 53 11.23 7.79 -6.11
N VAL A 54 11.23 7.59 -4.79
CA VAL A 54 11.51 6.28 -4.18
C VAL A 54 10.34 5.30 -4.36
N PHE A 55 9.10 5.78 -4.26
CA PHE A 55 7.91 4.92 -4.36
C PHE A 55 7.51 4.62 -5.81
N GLU A 56 7.88 5.47 -6.77
CA GLU A 56 7.42 5.35 -8.16
C GLU A 56 7.79 4.02 -8.83
N PRO A 57 9.03 3.51 -8.72
CA PRO A 57 9.40 2.25 -9.36
C PRO A 57 8.53 1.08 -8.86
N ALA A 58 8.36 0.95 -7.55
CA ALA A 58 7.54 -0.10 -6.97
C ALA A 58 6.04 0.05 -7.31
N THR A 59 5.56 1.30 -7.39
CA THR A 59 4.18 1.58 -7.80
C THR A 59 3.96 1.18 -9.26
N ALA A 60 4.89 1.55 -10.16
CA ALA A 60 4.83 1.21 -11.57
C ALA A 60 4.80 -0.31 -11.79
N ASP A 61 5.66 -1.07 -11.09
CA ASP A 61 5.68 -2.53 -11.17
C ASP A 61 4.32 -3.14 -10.80
N VAL A 62 3.67 -2.64 -9.74
CA VAL A 62 2.35 -3.13 -9.32
C VAL A 62 1.27 -2.76 -10.34
N LEU A 63 1.29 -1.53 -10.88
CA LEU A 63 0.35 -1.12 -11.92
C LEU A 63 0.51 -1.97 -13.18
N GLU A 64 1.75 -2.25 -13.60
CA GLU A 64 2.04 -3.13 -14.74
C GLU A 64 1.44 -4.53 -14.53
N VAL A 65 1.62 -5.11 -13.34
CA VAL A 65 1.05 -6.42 -13.00
C VAL A 65 -0.49 -6.41 -13.06
N ILE A 66 -1.13 -5.37 -12.54
CA ILE A 66 -2.60 -5.23 -12.60
C ILE A 66 -3.05 -5.11 -14.06
N TRP A 67 -2.40 -4.25 -14.85
CA TRP A 67 -2.70 -4.06 -16.27
C TRP A 67 -2.62 -5.39 -17.02
N ASP A 68 -1.54 -6.14 -16.81
CA ASP A 68 -1.30 -7.44 -17.41
C ASP A 68 -2.42 -8.46 -17.10
N GLN A 69 -2.91 -8.45 -15.86
CA GLN A 69 -4.01 -9.31 -15.43
C GLN A 69 -5.33 -8.91 -16.06
N LEU A 70 -5.62 -7.61 -16.16
CA LEU A 70 -6.82 -7.10 -16.83
C LEU A 70 -6.82 -7.48 -18.32
N GLN A 71 -5.70 -7.27 -19.01
CA GLN A 71 -5.56 -7.63 -20.42
C GLN A 71 -5.75 -9.13 -20.67
N LYS A 72 -5.20 -9.99 -19.80
CA LYS A 72 -5.39 -11.44 -19.90
C LYS A 72 -6.85 -11.85 -19.73
N GLN A 73 -7.62 -11.18 -18.87
CA GLN A 73 -9.06 -11.45 -18.74
C GLN A 73 -9.86 -10.96 -19.95
N GLU A 74 -9.52 -9.78 -20.48
CA GLU A 74 -10.19 -9.22 -21.65
C GLU A 74 -10.00 -10.12 -22.89
N GLN A 75 -8.79 -10.66 -23.09
CA GLN A 75 -8.49 -11.59 -24.18
C GLN A 75 -9.32 -12.88 -24.15
N VAL A 76 -9.75 -13.33 -22.96
CA VAL A 76 -10.65 -14.50 -22.81
C VAL A 76 -12.13 -14.09 -22.74
N GLY A 77 -12.45 -12.85 -23.07
CA GLY A 77 -13.82 -12.33 -23.13
C GLY A 77 -14.44 -12.05 -21.76
N ARG A 78 -13.62 -11.83 -20.71
CA ARG A 78 -14.08 -11.52 -19.36
C ARG A 78 -13.72 -10.09 -18.99
N ALA A 79 -14.74 -9.29 -18.70
CA ALA A 79 -14.55 -7.94 -18.18
C ALA A 79 -14.39 -7.96 -16.65
N CYS A 80 -13.31 -7.35 -16.15
CA CYS A 80 -13.12 -7.15 -14.72
C CYS A 80 -13.91 -5.91 -14.28
N ARG A 81 -14.80 -6.07 -13.29
CA ARG A 81 -15.61 -4.95 -12.79
C ARG A 81 -15.01 -4.27 -11.56
N ALA A 82 -14.20 -4.98 -10.80
CA ALA A 82 -13.65 -4.48 -9.56
C ALA A 82 -12.24 -5.01 -9.28
N VAL A 83 -11.36 -4.13 -8.80
CA VAL A 83 -10.04 -4.46 -8.27
C VAL A 83 -10.01 -4.10 -6.78
N PHE A 84 -9.64 -5.07 -5.96
CA PHE A 84 -9.48 -4.87 -4.52
C PHE A 84 -7.99 -4.82 -4.17
N MET A 85 -7.55 -3.67 -3.68
CA MET A 85 -6.18 -3.44 -3.23
C MET A 85 -6.05 -3.92 -1.76
N LEU A 86 -5.22 -4.93 -1.55
CA LEU A 86 -5.06 -5.61 -0.25
C LEU A 86 -3.63 -5.44 0.31
N GLY A 87 -3.49 -5.71 1.60
CA GLY A 87 -2.22 -5.61 2.33
C GLY A 87 -1.73 -4.17 2.51
N GLU A 88 -0.64 -4.03 3.27
CA GLU A 88 -0.16 -2.72 3.71
C GLU A 88 0.30 -1.81 2.57
N PHE A 89 0.96 -2.38 1.55
CA PHE A 89 1.40 -1.61 0.39
C PHE A 89 0.24 -1.29 -0.55
N GLY A 90 -0.55 -2.30 -0.95
CA GLY A 90 -1.64 -2.11 -1.90
C GLY A 90 -2.70 -1.13 -1.40
N SER A 91 -2.97 -1.13 -0.10
CA SER A 91 -3.96 -0.24 0.52
C SER A 91 -3.40 1.10 1.01
N CYS A 92 -2.10 1.36 0.82
CA CYS A 92 -1.55 2.65 1.21
C CYS A 92 -2.18 3.76 0.34
N PRO A 93 -2.37 4.98 0.88
CA PRO A 93 -3.09 6.04 0.17
C PRO A 93 -2.53 6.34 -1.22
N TYR A 94 -1.20 6.37 -1.36
CA TYR A 94 -0.54 6.65 -2.64
C TYR A 94 -0.83 5.55 -3.68
N MET A 95 -0.58 4.29 -3.34
CA MET A 95 -0.79 3.16 -4.27
C MET A 95 -2.25 3.02 -4.67
N LEU A 96 -3.18 3.21 -3.72
CA LEU A 96 -4.61 3.15 -4.00
C LEU A 96 -5.06 4.29 -4.93
N ASP A 97 -4.62 5.53 -4.69
CA ASP A 97 -4.93 6.66 -5.55
C ASP A 97 -4.36 6.46 -6.97
N ARG A 98 -3.11 5.99 -7.08
CA ARG A 98 -2.48 5.66 -8.36
C ARG A 98 -3.24 4.59 -9.13
N ALA A 99 -3.64 3.49 -8.47
CA ALA A 99 -4.42 2.44 -9.11
C ALA A 99 -5.82 2.93 -9.54
N CYS A 100 -6.48 3.74 -8.71
CA CYS A 100 -7.75 4.37 -9.06
C CYS A 100 -7.63 5.25 -10.32
N GLN A 101 -6.59 6.07 -10.40
CA GLN A 101 -6.37 6.97 -11.54
C GLN A 101 -6.04 6.21 -12.82
N GLU A 102 -5.17 5.20 -12.73
CA GLU A 102 -4.71 4.40 -13.87
C GLU A 102 -5.84 3.56 -14.48
N PHE A 103 -6.72 2.99 -13.64
CA PHE A 103 -7.69 1.99 -14.08
C PHE A 103 -9.16 2.45 -14.10
N LYS A 104 -9.44 3.74 -13.85
CA LYS A 104 -10.82 4.29 -13.81
C LYS A 104 -11.61 4.10 -15.10
N GLU A 105 -10.95 3.93 -16.25
CA GLU A 105 -11.62 3.79 -17.54
C GLU A 105 -11.87 2.31 -17.88
N GLN A 106 -11.09 1.39 -17.31
CA GLN A 106 -11.13 -0.05 -17.58
C GLN A 106 -11.94 -0.81 -16.54
N VAL A 107 -12.02 -0.32 -15.31
CA VAL A 107 -12.64 -1.01 -14.16
C VAL A 107 -13.62 -0.07 -13.46
N GLU A 108 -14.82 -0.56 -13.14
CA GLU A 108 -15.88 0.24 -12.50
C GLU A 108 -15.52 0.65 -11.07
N LEU A 109 -14.71 -0.17 -10.37
CA LEU A 109 -14.34 0.05 -8.98
C LEU A 109 -12.90 -0.39 -8.70
N VAL A 110 -12.09 0.53 -8.19
CA VAL A 110 -10.82 0.22 -7.53
C VAL A 110 -10.94 0.67 -6.09
N THR A 111 -10.73 -0.23 -5.13
CA THR A 111 -10.94 0.09 -3.70
C THR A 111 -10.12 -0.80 -2.78
N ALA A 112 -9.97 -0.38 -1.52
CA ALA A 112 -9.45 -1.22 -0.44
C ALA A 112 -10.56 -1.49 0.59
N PRO A 113 -10.67 -2.70 1.15
CA PRO A 113 -11.62 -2.97 2.21
C PRO A 113 -11.22 -2.29 3.53
N PRO A 114 -12.11 -2.19 4.53
CA PRO A 114 -11.82 -1.50 5.79
C PRO A 114 -10.62 -2.05 6.58
N ILE A 115 -10.31 -3.34 6.44
CA ILE A 115 -9.14 -3.99 7.05
C ILE A 115 -8.43 -4.83 5.98
N PRO A 116 -7.61 -4.19 5.13
CA PRO A 116 -6.93 -4.84 3.99
C PRO A 116 -6.05 -6.02 4.41
N ASP A 117 -5.37 -5.90 5.55
CA ASP A 117 -4.42 -6.90 6.03
C ASP A 117 -5.10 -8.22 6.48
N LEU A 118 -6.38 -8.15 6.84
CA LEU A 118 -7.16 -9.32 7.26
C LEU A 118 -8.07 -9.89 6.17
N ALA A 119 -8.08 -9.30 4.97
CA ALA A 119 -8.99 -9.70 3.90
C ALA A 119 -8.88 -11.20 3.56
N ASN A 120 -7.65 -11.74 3.54
CA ASN A 120 -7.40 -13.17 3.29
C ASN A 120 -7.98 -14.06 4.40
N VAL A 121 -7.80 -13.66 5.67
CA VAL A 121 -8.32 -14.40 6.83
C VAL A 121 -9.84 -14.36 6.84
N HIS A 122 -10.42 -13.19 6.61
CA HIS A 122 -11.88 -13.03 6.51
C HIS A 122 -12.44 -13.91 5.39
N GLY A 123 -11.83 -13.87 4.20
CA GLY A 123 -12.23 -14.71 3.07
C GLY A 123 -12.20 -16.20 3.38
N ALA A 124 -11.14 -16.68 4.06
CA ALA A 124 -11.02 -18.06 4.49
C ALA A 124 -12.13 -18.45 5.50
N VAL A 125 -12.41 -17.59 6.48
CA VAL A 125 -13.47 -17.82 7.48
C VAL A 125 -14.84 -17.87 6.80
N TYR A 126 -15.16 -16.91 5.94
CA TYR A 126 -16.43 -16.89 5.22
C TYR A 126 -16.61 -18.14 4.35
N THR A 127 -15.57 -18.56 3.64
CA THR A 127 -15.59 -19.80 2.84
C THR A 127 -15.89 -21.02 3.70
N GLY A 128 -15.28 -21.11 4.89
CA GLY A 128 -15.50 -22.20 5.84
C GLY A 128 -16.90 -22.21 6.45
N LEU A 129 -17.49 -21.03 6.70
CA LEU A 129 -18.85 -20.88 7.22
C LEU A 129 -19.91 -21.21 6.17
N ASP A 130 -19.73 -20.78 4.92
CA ASP A 130 -20.65 -21.06 3.82
C ASP A 130 -20.62 -22.53 3.41
N SER A 131 -19.46 -23.18 3.57
CA SER A 131 -19.32 -24.62 3.34
C SER A 131 -19.90 -25.48 4.48
N TYR A 132 -20.40 -24.87 5.56
CA TYR A 132 -20.96 -25.58 6.70
C TYR A 132 -22.42 -25.99 6.41
N PRO A 133 -22.76 -27.29 6.36
CA PRO A 133 -24.09 -27.74 6.01
C PRO A 133 -25.12 -27.24 7.02
N SER A 134 -26.23 -26.68 6.52
CA SER A 134 -27.28 -26.01 7.30
C SER A 134 -28.08 -26.94 8.22
N SER A 135 -27.77 -28.23 8.29
CA SER A 135 -28.52 -29.26 9.03
C SER A 135 -28.15 -29.41 10.51
N LYS A 136 -27.27 -28.56 11.05
CA LYS A 136 -26.87 -28.58 12.47
C LYS A 136 -27.03 -27.22 13.19
N ARG A 137 -27.89 -26.34 12.69
CA ARG A 137 -28.35 -25.16 13.45
C ARG A 137 -29.63 -25.48 14.21
#